data_AF-A0A3D5H5K9-F1
#
_entry.id   AF-A0A3D5H5K9-F1
#
_cell.length_a   1.000
_cell.length_b   1.000
_cell.length_c   1.000
_cell.angle_alpha   90.00
_cell.angle_beta   90.00
_cell.angle_gamma   90.00
#
_symmetry.space_group_name_H-M   'P 1'
#
loop_
_entity.id
_entity.type
_entity.pdbx_description
1 polymer ?
#
loop_
_entity_poly.entity_id
_entity_poly.type
_entity_poly.pdbx_seq_one_letter_code
_entity_poly.pdbx_strand_id
1 'polypeptide(L)'
;MRSKEHIHIVGESSLVLEYGILCLSKKQQVTIRANPGETVRPPKGTKKATAPPKSTTAALELTNISADIKKKNLVQLDRILAASVPIISSSTTVTVAEQSTWIKNPRRL
;
A
#
# COMPACT_ATOMS: atom_id res chain seq x y z
N MET A 1 -25.21 3.21 -7.51
CA MET A 1 -24.34 2.21 -6.84
C MET A 1 -23.02 2.89 -6.48
N ARG A 2 -22.59 2.90 -5.22
CA ARG A 2 -21.23 3.38 -4.89
C ARG A 2 -20.23 2.43 -5.56
N SER A 3 -19.26 2.96 -6.29
CA SER A 3 -18.21 2.13 -6.89
C SER A 3 -17.47 1.37 -5.79
N LYS A 4 -17.27 0.08 -5.97
CA LYS A 4 -16.55 -0.76 -5.01
C LYS A 4 -15.11 -0.27 -4.92
N GLU A 5 -14.72 0.28 -3.77
CA GLU A 5 -13.38 0.80 -3.51
C GLU A 5 -12.32 -0.27 -3.77
N HIS A 6 -11.18 0.16 -4.31
CA HIS A 6 -10.06 -0.73 -4.59
C HIS A 6 -8.84 -0.27 -3.79
N ILE A 7 -8.44 -1.10 -2.85
CA ILE A 7 -7.30 -0.86 -1.97
C ILE A 7 -6.09 -1.62 -2.52
N HIS A 8 -4.98 -0.91 -2.69
CA HIS A 8 -3.68 -1.54 -2.98
C HIS A 8 -2.83 -1.56 -1.72
N ILE A 9 -2.35 -2.73 -1.32
CA ILE A 9 -1.59 -2.90 -0.07
C ILE A 9 -0.18 -3.40 -0.42
N VAL A 10 0.83 -2.70 0.06
CA VAL A 10 2.22 -3.09 -0.07
C VAL A 10 2.93 -3.04 1.28
N GLY A 11 3.80 -4.01 1.59
CA GLY A 11 4.59 -3.96 2.81
C GLY A 11 5.06 -5.32 3.30
N GLU A 12 5.29 -5.41 4.61
CA GLU A 12 5.65 -6.66 5.30
C GLU A 12 4.52 -7.69 5.12
N SER A 13 4.90 -8.93 4.86
CA SER A 13 3.97 -10.01 4.49
C SER A 13 2.88 -10.25 5.53
N SER A 14 3.21 -10.21 6.82
CA SER A 14 2.25 -10.35 7.92
C SER A 14 1.18 -9.25 7.89
N LEU A 15 1.61 -7.98 7.77
CA LEU A 15 0.72 -6.82 7.75
C LEU A 15 -0.12 -6.76 6.48
N VAL A 16 0.48 -7.08 5.34
CA VAL A 16 -0.23 -7.18 4.06
C VAL A 16 -1.36 -8.22 4.13
N LEU A 17 -1.15 -9.36 4.80
CA LEU A 17 -2.18 -10.37 5.00
C LEU A 17 -3.31 -9.88 5.91
N GLU A 18 -2.96 -9.35 7.07
CA GLU A 18 -3.91 -8.89 8.08
C GLU A 18 -4.82 -7.80 7.51
N TYR A 19 -4.24 -6.74 6.94
CA TYR A 19 -4.99 -5.65 6.34
C TYR A 19 -5.74 -6.09 5.08
N GLY A 20 -5.19 -7.03 4.31
CA GLY A 20 -5.88 -7.62 3.17
C GLY A 20 -7.18 -8.32 3.57
N ILE A 21 -7.16 -9.10 4.66
CA ILE A 21 -8.35 -9.76 5.22
C ILE A 21 -9.34 -8.72 5.74
N LEU A 22 -8.85 -7.69 6.44
CA LEU A 22 -9.70 -6.62 6.97
C LEU A 22 -10.44 -5.88 5.84
N CYS A 23 -9.74 -5.45 4.79
CA CYS A 23 -10.34 -4.78 3.63
C CYS A 23 -11.37 -5.67 2.92
N LEU A 24 -11.06 -6.96 2.75
CA LEU A 24 -12.01 -7.92 2.18
C LEU A 24 -13.28 -8.07 3.03
N SER A 25 -13.17 -8.06 4.36
CA SER A 25 -14.33 -8.12 5.27
C SER A 25 -15.28 -6.93 5.08
N LYS A 26 -14.76 -5.79 4.62
CA LYS A 26 -15.51 -4.58 4.27
C LYS A 26 -16.03 -4.59 2.83
N LYS A 27 -15.93 -5.74 2.13
CA LYS A 27 -16.33 -5.93 0.73
C LYS A 27 -15.58 -5.02 -0.24
N GLN A 28 -14.34 -4.60 0.08
CA GLN A 28 -13.49 -3.85 -0.84
C GLN A 28 -12.82 -4.78 -1.86
N GLN A 29 -12.38 -4.25 -3.00
CA GLN A 29 -11.46 -4.95 -3.90
C GLN A 29 -10.05 -4.75 -3.38
N VAL A 30 -9.23 -5.80 -3.37
CA VAL A 30 -7.89 -5.73 -2.77
C VAL A 30 -6.85 -6.32 -3.71
N THR A 31 -5.80 -5.53 -3.97
CA THR A 31 -4.55 -6.03 -4.52
C THR A 31 -3.44 -5.93 -3.50
N ILE A 32 -2.56 -6.93 -3.48
CA ILE A 32 -1.49 -7.03 -2.49
C ILE A 32 -0.12 -7.24 -3.12
N ARG A 33 0.92 -6.75 -2.43
CA ARG A 33 2.32 -6.97 -2.75
C ARG A 33 3.15 -7.04 -1.47
N ALA A 34 3.88 -8.14 -1.25
CA ALA A 34 4.87 -8.16 -0.16
C ALA A 34 6.15 -7.45 -0.55
N ASN A 35 6.96 -7.07 0.43
CA ASN A 35 8.31 -6.57 0.21
C ASN A 35 9.20 -7.60 -0.51
N PRO A 36 10.29 -7.15 -1.17
CA PRO A 36 11.26 -8.06 -1.78
C PRO A 36 11.82 -9.07 -0.77
N GLY A 37 11.90 -10.33 -1.16
CA GLY A 37 12.39 -11.41 -0.30
C GLY A 37 11.33 -12.03 0.62
N GLU A 38 10.16 -11.39 0.76
CA GLU A 38 9.06 -11.93 1.55
C GLU A 38 8.06 -12.70 0.69
N THR A 39 7.49 -13.77 1.25
CA THR A 39 6.43 -14.53 0.59
C THR A 39 5.09 -14.23 1.24
N VAL A 40 4.08 -13.97 0.41
CA VAL A 40 2.71 -13.77 0.88
C VAL A 40 1.79 -14.72 0.15
N ARG A 41 0.95 -15.47 0.89
CA ARG A 41 -0.13 -16.27 0.30
C ARG A 41 -1.40 -15.43 0.31
N PRO A 42 -1.91 -14.98 -0.85
CA PRO A 42 -3.02 -14.04 -0.89
C PRO A 42 -4.27 -14.65 -0.25
N PRO A 43 -4.97 -13.92 0.64
CA PRO A 43 -6.27 -14.36 1.14
C PRO A 43 -7.23 -14.56 -0.04
N LYS A 44 -8.17 -15.50 0.11
CA LYS A 44 -9.20 -15.77 -0.91
C LYS A 44 -9.96 -14.48 -1.22
N GLY A 45 -9.97 -14.06 -2.48
CA GLY A 45 -10.61 -12.82 -2.94
C GLY A 45 -9.66 -11.62 -3.11
N THR A 46 -8.40 -11.72 -2.70
CA THR A 46 -7.35 -10.77 -3.08
C THR A 46 -6.63 -11.20 -4.37
N LYS A 47 -5.94 -10.26 -5.03
CA LYS A 47 -5.04 -10.55 -6.15
C LYS A 47 -3.63 -10.08 -5.83
N LYS A 48 -2.61 -10.88 -6.17
CA LYS A 48 -1.23 -10.37 -6.23
C LYS A 48 -1.11 -9.41 -7.39
N ALA A 49 -0.47 -8.27 -7.17
CA ALA A 49 -0.14 -7.34 -8.24
C ALA A 49 1.27 -6.77 -8.02
N THR A 50 2.03 -6.63 -9.10
CA THR A 50 3.36 -6.00 -9.06
C THR A 50 3.27 -4.47 -8.97
N ALA A 51 2.13 -3.90 -9.39
CA ALA A 51 1.82 -2.48 -9.36
C ALA A 51 0.33 -2.23 -9.00
N PRO A 52 -0.01 -1.05 -8.46
CA PRO A 52 -1.39 -0.66 -8.23
C PRO A 52 -2.23 -0.61 -9.52
N PRO A 53 -3.45 -1.17 -9.56
CA PRO A 53 -4.37 -1.00 -10.67
C PRO A 53 -4.84 0.45 -10.83
N LYS A 54 -5.24 0.86 -12.05
CA LYS A 54 -5.78 2.20 -12.32
C LYS A 54 -7.03 2.55 -11.49
N SER A 55 -7.79 1.53 -11.06
CA SER A 55 -8.98 1.70 -10.24
C SER A 55 -8.69 1.86 -8.75
N THR A 56 -7.42 1.88 -8.33
CA THR A 56 -7.02 2.05 -6.92
C THR A 56 -7.54 3.38 -6.39
N THR A 57 -8.31 3.33 -5.31
CA THR A 57 -8.90 4.49 -4.64
C THR A 57 -8.16 4.89 -3.37
N ALA A 58 -7.35 3.97 -2.80
CA ALA A 58 -6.41 4.25 -1.72
C ALA A 58 -5.29 3.20 -1.72
N ALA A 59 -4.12 3.57 -1.20
CA ALA A 59 -3.01 2.65 -1.01
C ALA A 59 -2.56 2.59 0.45
N LEU A 60 -2.14 1.42 0.89
CA LEU A 60 -1.51 1.19 2.19
C LEU A 60 -0.06 0.80 1.99
N GLU A 61 0.85 1.47 2.67
CA GLU A 61 2.27 1.13 2.71
C GLU A 61 2.66 0.73 4.13
N LEU A 62 2.98 -0.56 4.32
CA LEU A 62 3.07 -1.23 5.61
C LEU A 62 4.47 -1.85 5.83
N THR A 63 5.55 -1.14 5.49
CA THR A 63 6.92 -1.58 5.77
C THR A 63 7.47 -0.90 7.02
N ASN A 64 7.38 -1.49 8.20
CA ASN A 64 7.75 -0.78 9.43
C ASN A 64 9.26 -0.68 9.66
N ILE A 65 10.02 -1.76 9.39
CA ILE A 65 11.40 -1.88 9.91
C ILE A 65 12.50 -1.48 8.92
N SER A 66 12.18 -1.29 7.63
CA SER A 66 13.17 -0.96 6.60
C SER A 66 12.85 0.38 5.93
N ALA A 67 13.61 1.42 6.29
CA ALA A 67 13.51 2.74 5.68
C ALA A 67 13.78 2.70 4.16
N ASP A 68 14.76 1.92 3.72
CA ASP A 68 15.13 1.81 2.30
C ASP A 68 14.01 1.17 1.45
N ILE A 69 13.43 0.07 1.93
CA ILE A 69 12.33 -0.60 1.23
C ILE A 69 11.09 0.29 1.25
N LYS A 70 10.79 0.92 2.40
CA LYS A 70 9.69 1.88 2.51
C LYS A 70 9.84 3.02 1.52
N LYS A 71 11.01 3.67 1.47
CA LYS A 71 11.27 4.76 0.54
C LYS A 71 11.02 4.34 -0.90
N LYS A 72 11.50 3.15 -1.30
CA LYS A 72 11.23 2.58 -2.63
C LYS A 72 9.74 2.38 -2.89
N ASN A 73 9.01 1.83 -1.91
CA ASN A 73 7.56 1.64 -2.00
C ASN A 73 6.82 2.97 -2.17
N LEU A 74 7.09 3.97 -1.31
CA LEU A 74 6.43 5.27 -1.34
C LEU A 74 6.70 6.03 -2.64
N VAL A 75 7.96 6.07 -3.10
CA VAL A 75 8.33 6.69 -4.39
C VAL A 75 7.60 6.00 -5.55
N GLN A 76 7.50 4.67 -5.52
CA GLN A 76 6.80 3.93 -6.57
C GLN A 76 5.29 4.20 -6.55
N LEU A 77 4.65 4.23 -5.38
CA LEU A 77 3.23 4.56 -5.23
C LEU A 77 2.93 6.00 -5.67
N ASP A 78 3.79 6.96 -5.30
CA ASP A 78 3.69 8.36 -5.73
C ASP A 78 3.77 8.50 -7.25
N ARG A 79 4.66 7.74 -7.91
CA ARG A 79 4.81 7.76 -9.36
C ARG A 79 3.63 7.16 -10.12
N ILE A 80 3.04 6.07 -9.60
CA ILE A 80 2.04 5.27 -10.35
C ILE A 80 0.62 5.75 -10.10
N LEU A 81 0.29 6.10 -8.86
CA LEU A 81 -1.07 6.50 -8.49
C LEU A 81 -1.33 7.95 -8.89
N ALA A 82 -2.58 8.24 -9.24
CA ALA A 82 -3.02 9.62 -9.43
C ALA A 82 -2.77 10.45 -8.17
N ALA A 83 -2.45 11.74 -8.33
CA ALA A 83 -2.11 12.64 -7.22
C ALA A 83 -3.23 12.77 -6.16
N SER A 84 -4.48 12.46 -6.53
CA SER A 84 -5.64 12.47 -5.64
C SER A 84 -5.81 11.20 -4.80
N VAL A 85 -5.08 10.12 -5.09
CA VAL A 85 -5.20 8.86 -4.35
C VAL A 85 -4.39 8.93 -3.05
N PRO A 86 -5.01 8.78 -1.88
CA PRO A 86 -4.29 8.78 -0.60
C PRO A 86 -3.38 7.56 -0.48
N ILE A 87 -2.20 7.76 0.10
CA ILE A 87 -1.31 6.71 0.60
C ILE A 87 -1.33 6.81 2.12
N ILE A 88 -1.70 5.73 2.81
CA ILE A 88 -1.59 5.64 4.26
C ILE A 88 -0.33 4.83 4.55
N SER A 89 0.64 5.41 5.25
CA SER A 89 1.88 4.72 5.62
C SER A 89 1.93 4.38 7.10
N SER A 90 2.45 3.19 7.41
CA SER A 90 2.83 2.77 8.76
C SER A 90 4.36 2.73 8.87
N SER A 91 4.91 3.27 9.95
CA SER A 91 6.34 3.16 10.26
C SER A 91 6.62 3.20 11.76
N THR A 92 7.66 2.47 12.17
CA THR A 92 8.26 2.56 13.49
C THR A 92 9.67 3.17 13.47
N THR A 93 10.24 3.39 12.27
CA THR A 93 11.64 3.75 12.09
C THR A 93 11.84 5.13 11.46
N VAL A 94 10.85 5.64 10.73
CA VAL A 94 10.93 6.96 10.06
C VAL A 94 9.67 7.78 10.28
N THR A 95 9.86 9.07 10.52
CA THR A 95 8.74 10.00 10.77
C THR A 95 7.97 10.28 9.49
N VAL A 96 6.69 10.69 9.61
CA VAL A 96 5.90 11.13 8.45
C VAL A 96 6.57 12.29 7.73
N ALA A 97 7.12 13.26 8.48
CA ALA A 97 7.82 14.40 7.89
C ALA A 97 8.99 13.98 7.01
N GLU A 98 9.78 13.00 7.45
CA GLU A 98 10.88 12.43 6.67
C GLU A 98 10.35 11.72 5.41
N GLN A 99 9.33 10.87 5.57
CA GLN A 99 8.71 10.15 4.46
C GLN A 99 8.15 11.10 3.38
N SER A 100 7.54 12.21 3.80
CA SER A 100 7.02 13.25 2.90
C SER A 100 8.10 13.88 2.02
N THR A 101 9.37 13.91 2.46
CA THR A 101 10.47 14.45 1.64
C THR A 101 10.85 13.56 0.46
N TRP A 102 10.37 12.30 0.43
CA TRP A 102 10.73 11.33 -0.62
C TRP A 102 9.79 11.36 -1.82
N ILE A 103 8.62 11.98 -1.69
CA ILE A 103 7.55 11.92 -2.70
C ILE A 103 7.24 13.31 -3.25
N LYS A 104 6.71 13.37 -4.48
CA LYS A 104 6.36 14.63 -5.14
C LYS A 104 5.06 15.23 -4.61
N ASN A 105 4.15 14.39 -4.13
CA ASN A 105 2.84 14.81 -3.62
C ASN A 105 2.73 14.53 -2.11
N PRO A 106 3.36 15.31 -1.22
CA PRO A 106 3.39 15.01 0.21
C PRO A 106 2.03 15.12 0.90
N ARG A 107 1.07 15.88 0.33
CA ARG A 107 -0.25 16.12 0.93
C ARG A 107 -1.19 14.90 0.95
N ARG A 108 -0.82 13.83 0.24
CA ARG A 108 -1.61 12.59 0.16
C ARG A 108 -1.02 11.46 1.03
N LEU A 109 0.01 11.74 1.82
CA LEU A 109 0.61 10.81 2.78
C LEU A 109 0.04 11.04 4.19
#